data_AF-A0AAN9GDS4-F1
#
_entry.id   AF-A0AAN9GDS4-F1
#
_cell.length_a   1.000
_cell.length_b   1.000
_cell.length_c   1.000
_cell.angle_alpha   90.00
_cell.angle_beta   90.00
_cell.angle_gamma   90.00
#
_symmetry.space_group_name_H-M   'P 1'
#
loop_
_entity.id
_entity.type
_entity.pdbx_description
1 polymer ?
#
loop_
_entity_poly.entity_id
_entity_poly.type
_entity_poly.pdbx_seq_one_letter_code
_entity_poly.pdbx_strand_id
1 'polypeptide(L)'
;MAKDLCGYCQRDITGLLIRCVECTEFDLCLQCFSCGVESGPHKKEHKYRVGHVGGPAAFELEKPWSLAEEHMLLDAVEQYGFGNWSDVAGHVETRTETECEEHYVQYYIHGNIGKATFPSESTSRVTDHSCPEGGPLSPSITTPLPPLELSLQEQQELGYMPLRDDFEREYDNEAETLVSGLAINAEDDDLDLSVKLSCIGKYRVRLRERDRRKRIARTHSLISTSVIPNKNCKTPNPKRKFAKEDREFVEKMKVFTPFQMSEDLERLQDGLLKEKEEKAKITDMSELRKQGVTILSDVEEFEEEKFKREKRKENRKKLVSCVRFTACSSIPSSLPSCITLGESLYLPGRWA
;
A
#
# COMPACT_ATOMS: atom_id res chain seq x y z
N MET A 1 34.39 -3.11 25.31
CA MET A 1 35.42 -4.13 25.63
C MET A 1 36.25 -3.69 26.82
N ALA A 2 36.63 -4.61 27.71
CA ALA A 2 37.63 -4.30 28.75
C ALA A 2 38.99 -4.13 28.06
N LYS A 3 39.67 -3.01 28.31
CA LYS A 3 40.98 -2.72 27.71
C LYS A 3 42.07 -3.37 28.55
N ASP A 4 42.93 -4.16 27.92
CA ASP A 4 44.11 -4.73 28.56
C ASP A 4 45.17 -3.63 28.73
N LEU A 5 45.43 -3.23 29.97
CA LEU A 5 46.36 -2.14 30.32
C LEU A 5 47.68 -2.71 30.85
N CYS A 6 48.80 -2.09 30.46
CA CYS A 6 50.10 -2.41 31.03
C CYS A 6 50.18 -1.99 32.50
N GLY A 7 50.47 -2.93 33.39
CA GLY A 7 50.57 -2.74 34.85
C GLY A 7 51.67 -1.78 35.31
N TYR A 8 52.55 -1.32 34.40
CA TYR A 8 53.54 -0.27 34.68
C TYR A 8 53.21 1.06 33.99
N CYS A 9 53.17 1.09 32.66
CA CYS A 9 53.03 2.34 31.91
C CYS A 9 51.58 2.78 31.70
N GLN A 10 50.61 1.94 32.08
CA GLN A 10 49.16 2.17 31.97
C GLN A 10 48.68 2.48 30.54
N ARG A 11 49.46 2.08 29.54
CA ARG A 11 49.05 2.17 28.13
C ARG A 11 48.28 0.91 27.74
N ASP A 12 47.33 1.08 26.82
CA ASP A 12 46.62 -0.01 26.16
C ASP A 12 47.65 -0.93 25.49
N ILE A 13 47.57 -2.23 25.79
CA ILE A 13 48.36 -3.26 25.10
C ILE A 13 47.59 -3.66 23.85
N THR A 14 48.25 -3.62 22.70
CA THR A 14 47.71 -4.13 21.44
C THR A 14 48.52 -5.34 20.99
N GLY A 15 47.84 -6.44 20.64
CA GLY A 15 48.48 -7.67 20.20
C GLY A 15 49.08 -8.49 21.34
N LEU A 16 50.41 -8.62 21.40
CA LEU A 16 51.07 -9.49 22.37
C LEU A 16 51.19 -8.83 23.76
N LEU A 17 50.78 -9.59 24.79
CA LEU A 17 50.92 -9.22 26.19
C LEU A 17 51.79 -10.24 26.94
N ILE A 18 52.53 -9.78 27.94
CA ILE A 18 53.32 -10.64 28.83
C ILE A 18 52.60 -10.72 30.17
N ARG A 19 52.05 -11.89 30.49
CA ARG A 19 51.34 -12.15 31.74
C ARG A 19 52.27 -12.76 32.76
N CYS A 20 52.44 -12.09 33.90
CA CYS A 20 53.16 -12.67 35.03
C CYS A 20 52.38 -13.87 35.59
N VAL A 21 53.06 -14.98 35.87
CA VAL A 21 52.43 -16.18 36.46
C VAL A 21 52.40 -16.12 37.97
N GLU A 22 53.28 -15.31 38.56
CA GLU A 22 53.46 -15.22 40.02
C GLU A 22 52.67 -14.08 40.64
N CYS A 23 52.33 -13.05 39.86
CA CYS A 23 51.54 -11.91 40.31
C CYS A 23 50.07 -12.05 39.88
N THR A 24 49.16 -11.62 40.75
CA THR A 24 47.72 -11.58 40.43
C THR A 24 47.43 -10.48 39.42
N GLU A 25 46.89 -10.84 38.26
CA GLU A 25 46.42 -9.92 37.21
C GLU A 25 47.44 -8.84 36.82
N PHE A 26 48.70 -9.23 36.64
CA PHE A 26 49.77 -8.31 36.24
C PHE A 26 50.28 -8.61 34.83
N ASP A 27 49.87 -7.75 33.90
CA ASP A 27 50.23 -7.82 32.48
C ASP A 27 51.17 -6.67 32.09
N LEU A 28 52.16 -6.96 31.26
CA LEU A 28 53.13 -5.98 30.75
C LEU A 28 53.07 -5.92 29.22
N CYS A 29 53.21 -4.71 28.67
CA CYS A 29 53.52 -4.57 27.26
C CYS A 29 54.96 -5.04 26.97
N LEU A 30 55.22 -5.45 25.73
CA LEU A 30 56.54 -5.95 25.30
C LEU A 30 57.67 -4.97 25.63
N GLN A 31 57.43 -3.67 25.51
CA GLN A 31 58.42 -2.63 25.79
C GLN A 31 58.80 -2.60 27.29
N CYS A 32 57.81 -2.55 28.18
CA CYS A 32 58.06 -2.55 29.63
C CYS A 32 58.70 -3.85 30.11
N PHE A 33 58.30 -4.99 29.52
CA PHE A 33 58.94 -6.26 29.78
C PHE A 33 60.41 -6.26 29.33
N SER A 34 60.71 -5.76 28.13
CA SER A 34 62.09 -5.70 27.61
C SER A 34 63.02 -4.80 28.43
N CYS A 35 62.48 -3.76 29.07
CA CYS A 35 63.22 -2.91 29.99
C CYS A 35 63.44 -3.54 31.38
N GLY A 36 62.90 -4.73 31.64
CA GLY A 36 63.03 -5.43 32.92
C GLY A 36 62.41 -4.67 34.08
N VAL A 37 61.28 -4.02 33.85
CA VAL A 37 60.64 -3.14 34.84
C VAL A 37 60.07 -3.94 36.01
N GLU A 38 60.36 -3.47 37.22
CA GLU A 38 59.80 -4.02 38.46
C GLU A 38 58.79 -3.02 39.05
N SER A 39 57.64 -3.49 39.49
CA SER A 39 56.56 -2.64 40.03
C SER A 39 55.80 -3.36 41.14
N GLY A 40 55.75 -2.76 42.33
CA GLY A 40 55.11 -3.35 43.50
C GLY A 40 55.65 -4.76 43.82
N PRO A 41 54.80 -5.81 43.90
CA PRO A 41 55.23 -7.18 44.15
C PRO A 41 55.85 -7.86 42.91
N HIS A 42 55.76 -7.26 41.73
CA HIS A 42 56.29 -7.85 40.50
C HIS A 42 57.81 -7.68 40.39
N LYS A 43 58.51 -8.78 40.06
CA LYS A 43 59.94 -8.83 39.78
C LYS A 43 60.21 -9.32 38.36
N LYS A 44 61.28 -8.81 37.74
CA LYS A 44 61.70 -9.17 36.38
C LYS A 44 62.09 -10.65 36.22
N GLU A 45 62.38 -11.33 37.32
CA GLU A 45 62.74 -12.74 37.36
C GLU A 45 61.53 -13.68 37.46
N HIS A 46 60.32 -13.13 37.67
CA HIS A 46 59.11 -13.94 37.74
C HIS A 46 58.86 -14.67 36.43
N LYS A 47 58.35 -15.90 36.54
CA LYS A 47 57.89 -16.68 35.38
C LYS A 47 56.73 -15.96 34.70
N TYR A 48 56.72 -15.99 33.37
CA TYR A 48 55.72 -15.32 32.56
C TYR A 48 55.13 -16.26 31.50
N ARG A 49 53.99 -15.88 30.94
CA ARG A 49 53.40 -16.47 29.74
C ARG A 49 53.18 -15.37 28.70
N VAL A 50 53.36 -15.73 27.43
CA VAL A 50 53.01 -14.86 26.32
C VAL A 50 51.55 -15.09 25.97
N GLY A 51 50.76 -14.03 25.97
CA GLY A 51 49.37 -14.02 25.55
C GLY A 51 49.16 -13.08 24.36
N HIS A 52 47.96 -13.14 23.79
CA HIS A 52 47.48 -12.19 22.80
C HIS A 52 46.18 -11.58 23.30
N VAL A 53 46.04 -10.26 23.16
CA VAL A 53 44.81 -9.52 23.45
C VAL A 53 43.71 -10.05 22.54
N GLY A 54 42.61 -10.52 23.12
CA GLY A 54 41.53 -11.18 22.35
C GLY A 54 41.77 -12.67 22.04
N GLY A 55 42.85 -13.27 22.54
CA GLY A 55 43.10 -14.71 22.41
C GLY A 55 43.77 -15.13 21.09
N PRO A 56 43.99 -16.44 20.90
CA PRO A 56 44.60 -16.97 19.68
C PRO A 56 43.66 -16.81 18.48
N ALA A 57 44.22 -16.89 17.27
CA ALA A 57 43.39 -16.93 16.08
C ALA A 57 42.70 -18.29 15.93
N ALA A 58 41.42 -18.29 15.57
CA ALA A 58 40.67 -19.53 15.34
C ALA A 58 41.02 -20.17 13.99
N PHE A 59 41.39 -19.34 13.01
CA PHE A 59 41.72 -19.77 11.65
C PHE A 59 43.12 -19.27 11.24
N GLU A 60 43.85 -20.10 10.51
CA GLU A 60 45.16 -19.75 9.94
C GLU A 60 44.95 -18.90 8.67
N LEU A 61 45.07 -17.59 8.83
CA LEU A 61 44.83 -16.58 7.79
C LEU A 61 46.03 -15.63 7.64
N GLU A 62 46.20 -15.04 6.45
CA GLU A 62 47.19 -13.97 6.22
C GLU A 62 46.95 -12.77 7.15
N LYS A 63 45.68 -12.44 7.39
CA LYS A 63 45.23 -11.51 8.43
C LYS A 63 44.40 -12.28 9.47
N PRO A 64 45.02 -12.78 10.55
CA PRO A 64 44.34 -13.61 11.53
C PRO A 64 43.23 -12.84 12.24
N TRP A 65 42.10 -13.50 12.45
CA TRP A 65 41.02 -13.05 13.34
C TRP A 65 41.23 -13.67 14.72
N SER A 66 41.32 -12.83 15.75
CA SER A 66 41.41 -13.31 17.13
C SER A 66 40.10 -13.98 17.57
N LEU A 67 40.17 -14.91 18.51
CA LEU A 67 38.98 -15.59 19.04
C LEU A 67 37.92 -14.60 19.58
N ALA A 68 38.35 -13.47 20.15
CA ALA A 68 37.44 -12.42 20.57
C ALA A 68 36.74 -11.74 19.38
N GLU A 69 37.46 -11.45 18.29
CA GLU A 69 36.85 -10.92 17.06
C GLU A 69 35.85 -11.92 16.46
N GLU A 70 36.16 -13.21 16.47
CA GLU A 70 35.23 -14.27 16.02
C GLU A 70 33.95 -14.28 16.86
N HIS A 71 34.08 -14.21 18.19
CA HIS A 71 32.92 -14.17 19.08
C HIS A 71 32.06 -12.91 18.85
N MET A 72 32.71 -11.75 18.70
CA MET A 72 32.00 -10.50 18.43
C MET A 72 31.28 -10.52 17.09
N LEU A 73 31.88 -11.15 16.07
CA LEU A 73 31.22 -11.34 14.77
C LEU A 73 29.96 -12.19 14.90
N LEU A 74 30.03 -13.31 15.62
CA LEU A 74 28.89 -14.20 15.81
C LEU A 74 27.76 -13.54 16.63
N ASP A 75 28.11 -12.90 17.75
CA ASP A 75 27.15 -12.15 18.57
C ASP A 75 26.47 -11.04 17.77
N ALA A 76 27.23 -10.32 16.95
CA ALA A 76 26.71 -9.25 16.10
C ALA A 76 25.75 -9.80 15.02
N VAL A 77 26.09 -10.91 14.37
CA VAL A 77 25.20 -11.53 13.38
C VAL A 77 23.91 -12.05 14.04
N GLU A 78 24.00 -12.61 15.25
CA GLU A 78 22.81 -13.00 16.03
C GLU A 78 21.94 -11.79 16.39
N GLN A 79 22.55 -10.68 16.80
CA GLN A 79 21.83 -9.49 17.27
C GLN A 79 21.23 -8.64 16.16
N TYR A 80 21.97 -8.39 15.08
CA TYR A 80 21.57 -7.47 14.00
C TYR A 80 21.00 -8.19 12.78
N GLY A 81 21.18 -9.51 12.70
CA GLY A 81 20.68 -10.34 11.61
C GLY A 81 21.64 -10.41 10.41
N PHE A 82 21.60 -11.55 9.73
CA PHE A 82 22.39 -11.79 8.52
C PHE A 82 22.03 -10.80 7.41
N GLY A 83 23.05 -10.18 6.80
CA GLY A 83 22.92 -9.20 5.72
C GLY A 83 23.01 -7.74 6.17
N ASN A 84 22.92 -7.45 7.47
CA ASN A 84 23.14 -6.09 8.00
C ASN A 84 24.62 -5.87 8.38
N TRP A 85 25.50 -5.96 7.38
CA TRP A 85 26.96 -5.95 7.60
C TRP A 85 27.51 -4.61 8.13
N SER A 86 26.77 -3.52 7.95
CA SER A 86 27.14 -2.20 8.47
C SER A 86 27.11 -2.17 10.00
N ASP A 87 26.00 -2.59 10.60
CA ASP A 87 25.87 -2.66 12.06
C ASP A 87 26.78 -3.75 12.66
N VAL A 88 26.97 -4.86 11.93
CA VAL A 88 27.88 -5.95 12.35
C VAL A 88 29.33 -5.47 12.42
N ALA A 89 29.83 -4.78 11.39
CA ALA A 89 31.17 -4.20 11.42
C ALA A 89 31.31 -3.13 12.51
N GLY A 90 30.25 -2.33 12.72
CA GLY A 90 30.19 -1.37 13.82
C GLY A 90 30.34 -2.01 15.21
N HIS A 91 29.83 -3.23 15.39
CA HIS A 91 29.96 -3.99 16.64
C HIS A 91 31.35 -4.62 16.82
N VAL A 92 31.96 -5.12 15.74
CA VAL A 92 33.32 -5.71 15.76
C VAL A 92 34.40 -4.63 15.92
N GLU A 93 34.17 -3.43 15.38
CA GLU A 93 35.03 -2.22 15.41
C GLU A 93 36.40 -2.36 14.70
N THR A 94 36.99 -3.56 14.63
CA THR A 94 38.34 -3.80 14.09
C THR A 94 38.37 -4.18 12.60
N ARG A 95 37.20 -4.46 12.00
CA ARG A 95 37.05 -5.03 10.65
C ARG A 95 36.02 -4.26 9.84
N THR A 96 36.14 -4.30 8.52
CA THR A 96 35.18 -3.64 7.61
C THR A 96 33.96 -4.51 7.34
N GLU A 97 32.88 -3.89 6.84
CA GLU A 97 31.63 -4.57 6.44
C GLU A 97 31.92 -5.74 5.48
N THR A 98 32.76 -5.49 4.47
CA THR A 98 33.17 -6.49 3.48
C THR A 98 33.99 -7.61 4.09
N GLU A 99 34.92 -7.29 5.00
CA GLU A 99 35.74 -8.32 5.67
C GLU A 99 34.88 -9.20 6.59
N CYS A 100 33.91 -8.62 7.30
CA CYS A 100 32.96 -9.36 8.13
C CYS A 100 32.07 -10.29 7.30
N GLU A 101 31.52 -9.80 6.20
CA GLU A 101 30.68 -10.58 5.29
C GLU A 101 31.46 -11.76 4.69
N GLU A 102 32.60 -11.48 4.05
CA GLU A 102 33.41 -12.49 3.38
C GLU A 102 33.87 -13.57 4.36
N HIS A 103 34.33 -13.16 5.55
CA HIS A 103 34.78 -14.08 6.58
C HIS A 103 33.65 -14.97 7.11
N TYR A 104 32.50 -14.37 7.43
CA TYR A 104 31.34 -15.13 7.92
C TYR A 104 30.86 -16.16 6.88
N VAL A 105 30.72 -15.72 5.62
CA VAL A 105 30.24 -16.57 4.53
C VAL A 105 31.24 -17.68 4.21
N GLN A 106 32.54 -17.39 4.21
CA GLN A 106 33.56 -18.37 3.86
C GLN A 106 33.75 -19.45 4.94
N TYR A 107 33.75 -19.08 6.23
CA TYR A 107 34.12 -19.98 7.31
C TYR A 107 32.92 -20.61 8.05
N TYR A 108 31.82 -19.86 8.19
CA TYR A 108 30.64 -20.32 8.94
C TYR A 108 29.52 -20.84 8.03
N ILE A 109 29.37 -20.30 6.82
CA ILE A 109 28.34 -20.79 5.87
C ILE A 109 28.90 -21.86 4.94
N HIS A 110 29.94 -21.54 4.17
CA HIS A 110 30.53 -22.48 3.20
C HIS A 110 31.68 -23.31 3.77
N GLY A 111 32.16 -22.95 4.96
CA GLY A 111 33.26 -23.62 5.63
C GLY A 111 32.85 -24.94 6.28
N ASN A 112 33.79 -25.52 7.01
CA ASN A 112 33.57 -26.81 7.68
C ASN A 112 32.46 -26.74 8.74
N ILE A 113 32.32 -25.60 9.41
CA ILE A 113 31.27 -25.38 10.41
C ILE A 113 29.91 -25.47 9.72
N GLY A 114 29.68 -24.65 8.69
CA GLY A 114 28.41 -24.66 7.94
C GLY A 114 28.07 -26.02 7.34
N LYS A 115 29.05 -26.72 6.76
CA LYS A 115 28.83 -28.08 6.23
C LYS A 115 28.42 -29.09 7.30
N ALA A 116 28.83 -28.89 8.55
CA ALA A 116 28.49 -29.78 9.66
C ALA A 116 27.17 -29.38 10.34
N THR A 117 26.83 -28.09 10.35
CA THR A 117 25.62 -27.56 11.02
C THR A 117 24.41 -27.51 10.10
N PHE A 118 24.59 -27.28 8.80
CA PHE A 118 23.52 -27.33 7.81
C PHE A 118 23.41 -28.76 7.25
N PRO A 119 22.25 -29.44 7.41
CA PRO A 119 22.05 -30.74 6.78
C PRO A 119 22.11 -30.60 5.26
N SER A 120 22.90 -31.46 4.61
CA SER A 120 23.07 -31.46 3.13
C SER A 120 21.78 -31.76 2.38
N GLU A 121 20.80 -32.35 3.06
CA GLU A 121 19.43 -32.49 2.57
C GLU A 121 18.52 -31.56 3.35
N SER A 122 17.69 -30.79 2.64
CA SER A 122 16.63 -30.00 3.26
C SER A 122 15.68 -30.95 4.00
N THR A 123 15.84 -31.05 5.32
CA THR A 123 15.00 -31.89 6.20
C THR A 123 13.53 -31.46 6.17
N SER A 124 13.27 -30.27 5.66
CA SER A 124 11.95 -29.74 5.38
C SER A 124 11.84 -29.48 3.89
N ARG A 125 11.29 -30.44 3.13
CA ARG A 125 10.62 -30.09 1.87
C ARG A 125 9.36 -29.34 2.27
N VAL A 126 9.49 -28.06 2.61
CA VAL A 126 8.35 -27.15 2.67
C VAL A 126 7.84 -27.08 1.24
N THR A 127 6.88 -27.95 0.92
CA THR A 127 6.20 -27.91 -0.36
C THR A 127 5.26 -26.72 -0.29
N ASP A 128 5.59 -25.68 -1.05
CA ASP A 128 4.69 -24.56 -1.25
C ASP A 128 3.48 -25.03 -2.06
N HIS A 129 2.43 -25.47 -1.37
CA HIS A 129 1.16 -25.87 -1.98
C HIS A 129 0.37 -24.70 -2.59
N SER A 130 0.85 -23.47 -2.42
CA SER A 130 0.30 -22.26 -3.04
C SER A 130 0.77 -22.10 -4.49
N CYS A 131 1.82 -22.80 -4.90
CA CYS A 131 2.46 -22.72 -6.20
C CYS A 131 2.33 -24.05 -6.96
N PRO A 132 1.81 -24.07 -8.21
CA PRO A 132 2.04 -25.20 -9.10
C PRO A 132 3.55 -25.35 -9.33
N GLU A 133 4.06 -26.58 -9.28
CA GLU A 133 5.49 -26.92 -9.29
C GLU A 133 6.33 -26.07 -10.27
N GLY A 134 7.41 -25.46 -9.76
CA GLY A 134 8.42 -24.75 -10.58
C GLY A 134 8.23 -23.24 -10.74
N GLY A 135 7.24 -22.64 -10.07
CA GLY A 135 7.12 -21.18 -9.96
C GLY A 135 8.13 -20.56 -8.98
N PRO A 136 8.45 -19.25 -9.08
CA PRO A 136 9.31 -18.56 -8.12
C PRO A 136 8.78 -18.72 -6.68
N LEU A 137 9.71 -18.85 -5.73
CA LEU A 137 9.42 -18.89 -4.29
C LEU A 137 8.68 -17.59 -3.93
N SER A 138 7.43 -17.73 -3.48
CA SER A 138 6.39 -16.70 -3.52
C SER A 138 5.73 -16.64 -4.90
N PRO A 139 4.60 -17.34 -5.11
CA PRO A 139 3.62 -16.81 -6.03
C PRO A 139 3.19 -15.49 -5.39
N SER A 140 3.76 -14.38 -5.85
CA SER A 140 2.91 -13.21 -6.00
C SER A 140 1.68 -13.73 -6.73
N ILE A 141 0.57 -13.82 -6.00
CA ILE A 141 -0.69 -14.51 -6.32
C ILE A 141 -1.27 -14.11 -7.70
N THR A 142 -0.68 -13.11 -8.35
CA THR A 142 -0.83 -12.77 -9.75
C THR A 142 0.49 -12.21 -10.26
N THR A 143 0.83 -12.45 -11.53
CA THR A 143 1.78 -11.59 -12.27
C THR A 143 1.49 -10.14 -11.89
N PRO A 144 2.47 -9.36 -11.36
CA PRO A 144 2.20 -8.01 -10.90
C PRO A 144 1.57 -7.23 -12.05
N LEU A 145 0.28 -6.89 -11.88
CA LEU A 145 -0.39 -6.04 -12.86
C LEU A 145 0.38 -4.73 -12.92
N PRO A 146 0.53 -4.12 -14.11
CA PRO A 146 1.21 -2.83 -14.22
C PRO A 146 0.64 -1.87 -13.16
N PRO A 147 1.52 -1.24 -12.36
CA PRO A 147 1.09 -0.34 -11.30
C PRO A 147 0.17 0.73 -11.88
N LEU A 148 -0.96 0.97 -11.20
CA LEU A 148 -1.80 2.11 -11.54
C LEU A 148 -1.04 3.40 -11.20
N GLU A 149 -0.92 4.30 -12.15
CA GLU A 149 -0.44 5.65 -11.89
C GLU A 149 -1.52 6.42 -11.12
N LEU A 150 -1.31 6.60 -9.82
CA LEU A 150 -2.15 7.40 -8.93
C LEU A 150 -1.27 8.45 -8.23
N SER A 151 -1.76 9.66 -8.11
CA SER A 151 -1.12 10.69 -7.29
C SER A 151 -1.11 10.30 -5.82
N LEU A 152 -0.17 10.85 -5.03
CA LEU A 152 -0.09 10.60 -3.59
C LEU A 152 -1.40 10.92 -2.85
N GLN A 153 -2.12 11.96 -3.30
CA GLN A 153 -3.41 12.33 -2.74
C GLN A 153 -4.48 11.26 -3.03
N GLU A 154 -4.54 10.74 -4.26
CA GLU A 154 -5.50 9.68 -4.64
C GLU A 154 -5.23 8.38 -3.89
N GLN A 155 -3.95 8.03 -3.69
CA GLN A 155 -3.56 6.85 -2.91
C GLN A 155 -4.07 6.95 -1.46
N GLN A 156 -3.93 8.13 -0.83
CA GLN A 156 -4.42 8.38 0.53
C GLN A 156 -5.94 8.38 0.63
N GLU A 157 -6.64 9.01 -0.33
CA GLU A 157 -8.11 9.09 -0.32
C GLU A 157 -8.77 7.70 -0.55
N LEU A 158 -8.13 6.84 -1.34
CA LEU A 158 -8.60 5.48 -1.61
C LEU A 158 -8.08 4.44 -0.61
N GLY A 159 -7.03 4.77 0.15
CA GLY A 159 -6.26 3.79 0.92
C GLY A 159 -5.74 2.65 0.04
N TYR A 160 -5.30 2.95 -1.18
CA TYR A 160 -4.90 1.94 -2.16
C TYR A 160 -3.40 2.01 -2.43
N MET A 161 -2.74 0.86 -2.42
CA MET A 161 -1.28 0.71 -2.58
C MET A 161 -0.95 0.16 -3.99
N PRO A 162 -0.56 1.01 -4.96
CA PRO A 162 -0.46 0.62 -6.37
C PRO A 162 0.57 -0.48 -6.66
N LEU A 163 1.69 -0.49 -5.93
CA LEU A 163 2.76 -1.48 -6.08
C LEU A 163 2.40 -2.84 -5.48
N ARG A 164 1.42 -2.88 -4.57
CA ARG A 164 0.94 -4.11 -3.94
C ARG A 164 -0.38 -4.63 -4.50
N ASP A 165 -1.10 -3.79 -5.25
CA ASP A 165 -2.46 -4.09 -5.71
C ASP A 165 -3.43 -4.39 -4.54
N ASP A 166 -3.26 -3.69 -3.42
CA ASP A 166 -3.98 -3.91 -2.17
C ASP A 166 -4.64 -2.63 -1.64
N PHE A 167 -5.74 -2.80 -0.91
CA PHE A 167 -6.31 -1.73 -0.09
C PHE A 167 -5.83 -1.85 1.35
N GLU A 168 -5.65 -0.73 2.03
CA GLU A 168 -5.41 -0.68 3.48
C GLU A 168 -6.57 -1.31 4.26
N ARG A 169 -7.81 -1.12 3.76
CA ARG A 169 -9.01 -1.77 4.29
C ARG A 169 -9.71 -2.53 3.18
N GLU A 170 -9.66 -3.86 3.28
CA GLU A 170 -10.21 -4.74 2.27
C GLU A 170 -11.73 -4.94 2.42
N TYR A 171 -12.37 -5.45 1.36
CA TYR A 171 -13.75 -5.91 1.46
C TYR A 171 -13.85 -7.08 2.45
N ASP A 172 -14.81 -7.00 3.38
CA ASP A 172 -14.96 -7.94 4.50
C ASP A 172 -13.65 -8.08 5.29
N ASN A 173 -13.11 -6.95 5.79
CA ASN A 173 -11.84 -6.87 6.52
C ASN A 173 -11.77 -7.70 7.81
N GLU A 174 -12.91 -8.25 8.25
CA GLU A 174 -13.01 -9.08 9.45
C GLU A 174 -13.00 -10.59 9.11
N ALA A 175 -12.83 -10.98 7.84
CA ALA A 175 -12.87 -12.39 7.43
C ALA A 175 -11.86 -13.26 8.18
N GLU A 176 -10.69 -12.69 8.49
CA GLU A 176 -9.60 -13.32 9.23
C GLU A 176 -10.02 -13.71 10.66
N THR A 177 -11.04 -13.06 11.23
CA THR A 177 -11.59 -13.41 12.55
C THR A 177 -12.14 -14.84 12.59
N LEU A 178 -12.54 -15.41 11.44
CA LEU A 178 -13.00 -16.81 11.36
C LEU A 178 -11.89 -17.82 11.63
N VAL A 179 -10.63 -17.43 11.44
CA VAL A 179 -9.47 -18.31 11.53
C VAL A 179 -8.47 -17.87 12.60
N SER A 180 -8.60 -16.66 13.16
CA SER A 180 -7.66 -16.09 14.12
C SER A 180 -7.50 -16.91 15.41
N GLY A 181 -8.56 -17.60 15.84
CA GLY A 181 -8.55 -18.47 17.02
C GLY A 181 -8.39 -19.96 16.71
N LEU A 182 -8.16 -20.36 15.45
CA LEU A 182 -8.01 -21.76 15.09
C LEU A 182 -6.61 -22.26 15.48
N ALA A 183 -6.56 -23.21 16.41
CA ALA A 183 -5.37 -23.99 16.72
C ALA A 183 -5.58 -25.44 16.28
N ILE A 184 -4.56 -26.08 15.69
CA ILE A 184 -4.58 -27.51 15.35
C ILE A 184 -3.80 -28.23 16.46
N ASN A 185 -4.46 -29.13 17.17
CA ASN A 185 -3.86 -29.90 18.26
C ASN A 185 -3.73 -31.37 17.86
N ALA A 186 -2.74 -32.05 18.40
CA ALA A 186 -2.52 -33.48 18.12
C ALA A 186 -3.62 -34.38 18.69
N GLU A 187 -4.40 -33.88 19.66
CA GLU A 187 -5.49 -34.59 20.33
C GLU A 187 -6.87 -34.30 19.70
N ASP A 188 -6.92 -33.51 18.62
CA ASP A 188 -8.18 -33.19 17.94
C ASP A 188 -8.86 -34.46 17.43
N ASP A 189 -10.14 -34.63 17.76
CA ASP A 189 -10.94 -35.72 17.21
C ASP A 189 -11.49 -35.37 15.80
N ASP A 190 -12.13 -36.34 15.15
CA ASP A 190 -12.69 -36.16 13.80
C ASP A 190 -13.72 -35.03 13.73
N LEU A 191 -14.46 -34.79 14.82
CA LEU A 191 -15.48 -33.75 14.89
C LEU A 191 -14.82 -32.37 15.00
N ASP A 192 -13.82 -32.23 15.88
CA ASP A 192 -13.00 -31.03 16.03
C ASP A 192 -12.34 -30.65 14.71
N LEU A 193 -11.72 -31.62 14.04
CA LEU A 193 -11.09 -31.42 12.74
C LEU A 193 -12.13 -30.96 11.70
N SER A 194 -13.30 -31.59 11.64
CA SER A 194 -14.38 -31.21 10.73
C SER A 194 -14.88 -29.77 10.97
N VAL A 195 -15.02 -29.35 12.23
CA VAL A 195 -15.41 -27.97 12.58
C VAL A 195 -14.34 -26.97 12.12
N LYS A 196 -13.06 -27.25 12.39
CA LYS A 196 -11.94 -26.39 11.98
C LYS A 196 -11.86 -26.27 10.46
N LEU A 197 -12.01 -27.39 9.74
CA LEU A 197 -12.06 -27.42 8.28
C LEU A 197 -13.27 -26.63 7.73
N SER A 198 -14.43 -26.67 8.40
CA SER A 198 -15.59 -25.86 8.04
C SER A 198 -15.33 -24.36 8.19
N CYS A 199 -14.65 -23.94 9.27
CA CYS A 199 -14.23 -22.55 9.47
C CYS A 199 -13.27 -22.08 8.36
N ILE A 200 -12.28 -22.91 8.02
CA ILE A 200 -11.37 -22.65 6.89
C ILE A 200 -12.15 -22.58 5.56
N GLY A 201 -13.12 -23.46 5.34
CA GLY A 201 -14.00 -23.44 4.17
C GLY A 201 -14.77 -22.12 4.03
N LYS A 202 -15.36 -21.63 5.13
CA LYS A 202 -16.04 -20.32 5.18
C LYS A 202 -15.08 -19.17 4.88
N TYR A 203 -13.88 -19.20 5.46
CA TYR A 203 -12.84 -18.20 5.19
C TYR A 203 -12.44 -18.17 3.71
N ARG A 204 -12.22 -19.34 3.08
CA ARG A 204 -11.92 -19.45 1.64
C ARG A 204 -13.01 -18.87 0.75
N VAL A 205 -14.29 -19.01 1.13
CA VAL A 205 -15.40 -18.38 0.38
C VAL A 205 -15.32 -16.85 0.46
N ARG A 206 -15.05 -16.31 1.65
CA ARG A 206 -14.89 -14.86 1.85
C ARG A 206 -13.71 -14.29 1.07
N LEU A 207 -12.55 -14.97 1.11
CA LEU A 207 -11.38 -14.57 0.32
C LEU A 207 -11.65 -14.58 -1.18
N ARG A 208 -12.35 -15.61 -1.70
CA ARG A 208 -12.73 -15.65 -3.12
C ARG A 208 -13.62 -14.49 -3.53
N GLU A 209 -14.55 -14.07 -2.67
CA GLU A 209 -15.41 -12.92 -2.95
C GLU A 209 -14.64 -11.59 -2.89
N ARG A 210 -13.73 -11.42 -1.91
CA ARG A 210 -12.83 -10.26 -1.83
C ARG A 210 -11.99 -10.13 -3.10
N ASP A 211 -11.35 -11.21 -3.50
CA ASP A 211 -10.55 -11.32 -4.71
C ASP A 211 -11.38 -11.09 -6.00
N ARG A 212 -12.60 -11.63 -6.08
CA ARG A 212 -13.53 -11.35 -7.19
C ARG A 212 -13.84 -9.85 -7.30
N ARG A 213 -14.10 -9.17 -6.19
CA ARG A 213 -14.38 -7.72 -6.18
C ARG A 213 -13.17 -6.89 -6.58
N LYS A 214 -11.98 -7.25 -6.08
CA LYS A 214 -10.72 -6.60 -6.45
C LYS A 214 -10.47 -6.71 -7.96
N ARG A 215 -10.67 -7.90 -8.54
CA ARG A 215 -10.62 -8.09 -10.00
C ARG A 215 -11.60 -7.20 -10.74
N ILE A 216 -12.87 -7.17 -10.34
CA ILE A 216 -13.88 -6.31 -11.00
C ILE A 216 -13.47 -4.83 -10.93
N ALA A 217 -12.98 -4.37 -9.79
CA ALA A 217 -12.51 -3.00 -9.62
C ALA A 217 -11.35 -2.66 -10.56
N ARG A 218 -10.42 -3.59 -10.76
CA ARG A 218 -9.32 -3.48 -11.73
C ARG A 218 -9.78 -3.54 -13.17
N THR A 219 -10.54 -4.58 -13.56
CA THR A 219 -11.00 -4.81 -14.93
C THR A 219 -11.77 -3.63 -15.48
N HIS A 220 -12.64 -3.02 -14.67
CA HIS A 220 -13.44 -1.86 -15.06
C HIS A 220 -12.80 -0.50 -14.72
N SER A 221 -11.50 -0.48 -14.38
CA SER A 221 -10.75 0.72 -14.03
C SER A 221 -11.42 1.59 -12.95
N LEU A 222 -12.21 0.97 -12.06
CA LEU A 222 -13.02 1.67 -11.05
C LEU A 222 -12.15 2.37 -10.00
N ILE A 223 -10.93 1.89 -9.79
CA ILE A 223 -9.94 2.48 -8.85
C ILE A 223 -9.48 3.86 -9.33
N SER A 224 -9.25 4.00 -10.65
CA SER A 224 -8.84 5.28 -11.25
C SER A 224 -10.01 6.24 -11.47
N THR A 225 -11.21 5.69 -11.73
CA THR A 225 -12.38 6.48 -12.12
C THR A 225 -13.17 6.99 -10.91
N SER A 226 -13.12 6.31 -9.75
CA SER A 226 -13.85 6.70 -8.55
C SER A 226 -13.44 8.05 -7.97
N VAL A 227 -12.24 8.56 -8.28
CA VAL A 227 -11.73 9.86 -7.80
C VAL A 227 -12.01 11.02 -8.78
N ILE A 228 -12.63 10.74 -9.94
CA ILE A 228 -12.99 11.79 -10.91
C ILE A 228 -14.50 12.10 -10.88
N PRO A 229 -15.03 12.79 -9.86
CA PRO A 229 -16.29 13.50 -10.03
C PRO A 229 -16.15 14.73 -10.93
N ASN A 230 -14.98 15.41 -10.99
CA ASN A 230 -14.92 16.78 -11.55
C ASN A 230 -13.56 17.37 -11.96
N LYS A 231 -12.46 16.60 -12.10
CA LYS A 231 -11.19 17.16 -12.61
C LYS A 231 -10.94 16.68 -14.04
N ASN A 232 -10.76 17.65 -14.94
CA ASN A 232 -10.38 17.47 -16.33
C ASN A 232 -9.16 16.54 -16.46
N CYS A 233 -9.37 15.25 -16.66
CA CYS A 233 -8.37 14.40 -17.30
C CYS A 233 -8.22 14.88 -18.74
N LYS A 234 -7.09 15.52 -19.03
CA LYS A 234 -6.64 15.78 -20.39
C LYS A 234 -6.21 14.43 -21.00
N THR A 235 -7.19 13.63 -21.43
CA THR A 235 -6.92 12.63 -22.46
C THR A 235 -6.53 13.36 -23.75
N PRO A 236 -5.60 12.84 -24.57
CA PRO A 236 -5.18 13.49 -25.82
C PRO A 236 -6.33 13.63 -26.85
N ASN A 237 -7.44 12.95 -26.61
CA ASN A 237 -8.69 13.13 -27.34
C ASN A 237 -9.73 13.77 -26.41
N PRO A 238 -10.33 14.92 -26.77
CA PRO A 238 -11.46 15.48 -26.04
C PRO A 238 -12.66 14.55 -26.25
N LYS A 239 -12.88 13.61 -25.33
CA LYS A 239 -14.13 12.84 -25.31
C LYS A 239 -15.30 13.83 -25.19
N ARG A 240 -16.31 13.65 -26.04
CA ARG A 240 -17.58 14.40 -26.06
C ARG A 240 -18.02 14.70 -24.61
N LYS A 241 -18.31 15.97 -24.29
CA LYS A 241 -18.94 16.32 -23.02
C LYS A 241 -20.29 15.60 -22.96
N PHE A 242 -20.37 14.51 -22.19
CA PHE A 242 -21.62 13.78 -22.00
C PHE A 242 -22.67 14.69 -21.36
N ALA A 243 -23.90 14.63 -21.86
CA ALA A 243 -25.02 15.28 -21.18
C ALA A 243 -25.22 14.63 -19.80
N LYS A 244 -25.76 15.37 -18.84
CA LYS A 244 -26.02 14.86 -17.46
C LYS A 244 -26.81 13.55 -17.48
N GLU A 245 -27.79 13.45 -18.37
CA GLU A 245 -28.62 12.26 -18.57
C GLU A 245 -27.82 11.04 -19.06
N ASP A 246 -26.83 11.24 -19.91
CA ASP A 246 -26.01 10.16 -20.45
C ASP A 246 -25.06 9.62 -19.37
N ARG A 247 -24.57 10.49 -18.48
CA ARG A 247 -23.78 10.09 -17.30
C ARG A 247 -24.63 9.26 -16.31
N GLU A 248 -25.86 9.68 -16.06
CA GLU A 248 -26.80 8.92 -15.21
C GLU A 248 -27.15 7.55 -15.83
N PHE A 249 -27.25 7.47 -17.16
CA PHE A 249 -27.46 6.22 -17.87
C PHE A 249 -26.25 5.25 -17.72
N VAL A 250 -25.03 5.75 -17.95
CA VAL A 250 -23.80 4.96 -17.77
C VAL A 250 -23.67 4.47 -16.33
N GLU A 251 -24.03 5.30 -15.34
CA GLU A 251 -24.03 4.89 -13.92
C GLU A 251 -24.99 3.72 -13.67
N LYS A 252 -26.20 3.78 -14.23
CA LYS A 252 -27.18 2.67 -14.13
C LYS A 252 -26.68 1.39 -14.78
N MET A 253 -25.84 1.49 -15.82
CA MET A 253 -25.24 0.34 -16.51
C MET A 253 -24.12 -0.35 -15.71
N LYS A 254 -23.60 0.26 -14.63
CA LYS A 254 -22.55 -0.37 -13.80
C LYS A 254 -23.00 -1.66 -13.10
N VAL A 255 -24.30 -1.90 -12.97
CA VAL A 255 -24.85 -3.16 -12.45
C VAL A 255 -24.44 -4.38 -13.27
N PHE A 256 -24.02 -4.19 -14.51
CA PHE A 256 -23.57 -5.27 -15.41
C PHE A 256 -22.08 -5.58 -15.29
N THR A 257 -21.31 -4.79 -14.54
CA THR A 257 -19.86 -5.03 -14.30
C THR A 257 -19.54 -6.41 -13.74
N PRO A 258 -20.39 -7.10 -12.93
CA PRO A 258 -20.08 -8.46 -12.49
C PRO A 258 -20.24 -9.53 -13.58
N PHE A 259 -20.89 -9.20 -14.72
CA PHE A 259 -21.35 -10.17 -15.71
C PHE A 259 -20.69 -10.00 -17.09
N GLN A 260 -20.03 -8.88 -17.35
CA GLN A 260 -19.46 -8.54 -18.65
C GLN A 260 -18.00 -8.08 -18.50
N MET A 261 -17.18 -8.36 -19.50
CA MET A 261 -15.84 -7.79 -19.59
C MET A 261 -15.92 -6.28 -19.83
N SER A 262 -14.91 -5.52 -19.40
CA SER A 262 -14.93 -4.05 -19.51
C SER A 262 -15.14 -3.57 -20.95
N GLU A 263 -14.42 -4.17 -21.90
CA GLU A 263 -14.53 -3.78 -23.31
C GLU A 263 -15.95 -4.01 -23.87
N ASP A 264 -16.60 -5.11 -23.51
CA ASP A 264 -17.93 -5.44 -24.01
C ASP A 264 -18.99 -4.53 -23.39
N LEU A 265 -18.84 -4.21 -22.09
CA LEU A 265 -19.72 -3.26 -21.42
C LEU A 265 -19.57 -1.84 -21.97
N GLU A 266 -18.34 -1.39 -22.25
CA GLU A 266 -18.07 -0.09 -22.88
C GLU A 266 -18.68 -0.01 -24.29
N ARG A 267 -18.47 -1.05 -25.13
CA ARG A 267 -19.09 -1.13 -26.46
C ARG A 267 -20.62 -1.10 -26.39
N LEU A 268 -21.21 -1.79 -25.42
CA LEU A 268 -22.66 -1.78 -25.21
C LEU A 268 -23.17 -0.39 -24.79
N GLN A 269 -22.48 0.28 -23.87
CA GLN A 269 -22.82 1.63 -23.43
C GLN A 269 -22.75 2.63 -24.59
N ASP A 270 -21.67 2.62 -25.36
CA ASP A 270 -21.49 3.48 -26.52
C ASP A 270 -22.56 3.23 -27.59
N GLY A 271 -22.89 1.95 -27.84
CA GLY A 271 -23.95 1.55 -28.76
C GLY A 271 -25.32 2.10 -28.35
N LEU A 272 -25.70 1.98 -27.08
CA LEU A 272 -26.99 2.45 -26.57
C LEU A 272 -27.09 3.98 -26.56
N LEU A 273 -26.00 4.69 -26.23
CA LEU A 273 -25.97 6.15 -26.30
C LEU A 273 -26.08 6.64 -27.74
N LYS A 274 -25.39 5.99 -28.68
CA LYS A 274 -25.51 6.30 -30.11
C LYS A 274 -26.93 6.02 -30.61
N GLU A 275 -27.54 4.93 -30.19
CA GLU A 275 -28.93 4.62 -30.53
C GLU A 275 -29.90 5.70 -30.02
N LYS A 276 -29.72 6.17 -28.78
CA LYS A 276 -30.50 7.29 -28.20
C LYS A 276 -30.32 8.57 -29.04
N GLU A 277 -29.09 8.91 -29.40
CA GLU A 277 -28.76 10.10 -30.20
C GLU A 277 -29.43 10.03 -31.59
N GLU A 278 -29.33 8.90 -32.28
CA GLU A 278 -29.93 8.73 -33.61
C GLU A 278 -31.46 8.72 -33.55
N LYS A 279 -32.07 8.12 -32.52
CA LYS A 279 -33.52 8.18 -32.32
C LYS A 279 -34.01 9.62 -32.12
N ALA A 280 -33.30 10.43 -31.34
CA ALA A 280 -33.60 11.85 -31.15
C ALA A 280 -33.52 12.64 -32.46
N LYS A 281 -32.45 12.43 -33.24
CA LYS A 281 -32.31 13.04 -34.58
C LYS A 281 -33.46 12.65 -35.50
N ILE A 282 -33.87 11.38 -35.52
CA ILE A 282 -34.98 10.91 -36.34
C ILE A 282 -36.29 11.60 -35.94
N THR A 283 -36.55 11.74 -34.63
CA THR A 283 -37.74 12.46 -34.15
C THR A 283 -37.72 13.93 -34.56
N ASP A 284 -36.59 14.62 -34.37
CA ASP A 284 -36.44 16.04 -34.73
C ASP A 284 -36.64 16.25 -36.24
N MET A 285 -36.01 15.40 -37.06
CA MET A 285 -36.17 15.42 -38.52
C MET A 285 -37.62 15.10 -38.94
N SER A 286 -38.31 14.22 -38.23
CA SER A 286 -39.73 13.93 -38.47
C SER A 286 -40.62 15.13 -38.15
N GLU A 287 -40.32 15.86 -37.06
CA GLU A 287 -41.03 17.07 -36.68
C GLU A 287 -40.81 18.23 -37.65
N LEU A 288 -39.59 18.42 -38.14
CA LEU A 288 -39.25 19.41 -39.16
C LEU A 288 -40.03 19.15 -40.47
N ARG A 289 -40.10 17.87 -40.89
CA ARG A 289 -40.93 17.48 -42.04
C ARG A 289 -42.41 17.77 -41.85
N LYS A 290 -42.95 17.52 -40.65
CA LYS A 290 -44.35 17.88 -40.33
C LYS A 290 -44.60 19.39 -40.36
N GLN A 291 -43.58 20.18 -40.04
CA GLN A 291 -43.63 21.65 -40.08
C GLN A 291 -43.38 22.20 -41.50
N GLY A 292 -43.15 21.33 -42.50
CA GLY A 292 -43.04 21.68 -43.91
C GLY A 292 -41.61 21.85 -44.43
N VAL A 293 -40.58 21.63 -43.61
CA VAL A 293 -39.18 21.70 -44.04
C VAL A 293 -38.77 20.35 -44.62
N THR A 294 -38.50 20.31 -45.93
CA THR A 294 -38.16 19.07 -46.65
C THR A 294 -36.70 19.03 -47.13
N ILE A 295 -35.96 20.14 -47.03
CA ILE A 295 -34.56 20.27 -47.45
C ILE A 295 -33.70 20.61 -46.22
N LEU A 296 -32.53 19.97 -46.11
CA LEU A 296 -31.62 20.14 -44.97
C LEU A 296 -31.02 21.56 -44.87
N SER A 297 -30.76 22.23 -46.00
CA SER A 297 -30.24 23.60 -46.02
C SER A 297 -31.19 24.62 -45.38
N ASP A 298 -32.48 24.31 -45.39
CA ASP A 298 -33.53 25.25 -44.98
C ASP A 298 -33.83 25.13 -43.47
N VAL A 299 -33.20 24.16 -42.79
CA VAL A 299 -33.39 23.91 -41.35
C VAL A 299 -32.89 25.08 -40.52
N GLU A 300 -31.70 25.62 -40.82
CA GLU A 300 -31.12 26.74 -40.06
C GLU A 300 -31.99 28.00 -40.16
N GLU A 301 -32.43 28.36 -41.38
CA GLU A 301 -33.28 29.52 -41.61
C GLU A 301 -34.67 29.33 -40.95
N PHE A 302 -35.23 28.13 -41.02
CA PHE A 302 -36.50 27.80 -40.38
C PHE A 302 -36.41 27.88 -38.85
N GLU A 303 -35.33 27.37 -38.24
CA GLU A 303 -35.09 27.44 -36.80
C GLU A 303 -34.91 28.89 -36.33
N GLU A 304 -34.17 29.71 -37.08
CA GLU A 304 -34.01 31.14 -36.78
C GLU A 304 -35.35 31.89 -36.82
N GLU A 305 -36.16 31.65 -37.85
CA GLU A 305 -37.48 32.28 -37.98
C GLU A 305 -38.46 31.78 -36.90
N LYS A 306 -38.42 30.48 -36.56
CA LYS A 306 -39.17 29.91 -35.44
C LYS A 306 -38.77 30.55 -34.11
N PHE A 307 -37.46 30.72 -33.87
CA PHE A 307 -36.92 31.37 -32.68
C PHE A 307 -37.34 32.84 -32.60
N LYS A 308 -37.24 33.60 -33.70
CA LYS A 308 -37.73 35.00 -33.77
C LYS A 308 -39.23 35.09 -33.47
N ARG A 309 -40.04 34.15 -33.97
CA ARG A 309 -41.49 34.08 -33.69
C ARG A 309 -41.78 33.75 -32.22
N GLU A 310 -41.10 32.77 -31.64
CA GLU A 310 -41.19 32.42 -30.21
C GLU A 310 -40.82 33.61 -29.32
N LYS A 311 -39.68 34.27 -29.58
CA LYS A 311 -39.23 35.46 -28.84
C LYS A 311 -40.21 36.63 -28.93
N ARG A 312 -40.82 36.86 -30.11
CA ARG A 312 -41.88 37.87 -30.29
C ARG A 312 -43.15 37.50 -29.50
N LYS A 313 -43.55 36.23 -29.48
CA LYS A 313 -44.68 35.75 -28.67
C LYS A 313 -44.40 35.88 -27.17
N GLU A 314 -43.20 35.56 -26.73
CA GLU A 314 -42.80 35.68 -25.33
C GLU A 314 -42.75 37.14 -24.87
N ASN A 315 -42.18 38.04 -25.69
CA ASN A 315 -42.20 39.46 -25.43
C ASN A 315 -43.64 40.02 -25.40
N ARG A 316 -44.53 39.54 -26.27
CA ARG A 316 -45.96 39.91 -26.22
C ARG A 316 -46.64 39.39 -24.94
N LYS A 317 -46.33 38.18 -24.48
CA LYS A 317 -46.80 37.64 -23.19
C LYS A 317 -46.31 38.48 -22.01
N LYS A 318 -45.04 38.90 -22.02
CA LYS A 318 -44.44 39.79 -21.01
C LYS A 318 -45.06 41.20 -21.03
N LEU A 319 -45.42 41.71 -22.21
CA LEU A 319 -46.12 42.99 -22.33
C LEU A 319 -47.56 42.91 -21.78
N VAL A 320 -48.27 41.81 -22.07
CA VAL A 320 -49.62 41.55 -21.54
C VAL A 320 -49.60 41.31 -20.02
N SER A 321 -48.54 40.69 -19.47
CA SER A 321 -48.38 40.56 -18.02
C SER A 321 -47.99 41.88 -17.33
N CYS A 322 -47.27 42.78 -18.03
CA CYS A 322 -46.94 44.11 -17.53
C CYS A 322 -48.17 45.04 -17.50
N VAL A 323 -49.03 44.98 -18.52
CA VAL A 323 -50.31 45.74 -18.57
C VAL A 323 -51.30 45.32 -17.48
N ARG A 324 -51.25 44.06 -17.01
CA ARG A 324 -52.04 43.61 -15.85
C ARG A 324 -51.55 44.18 -14.51
N PHE A 325 -50.31 44.63 -14.41
CA PHE A 325 -49.76 45.22 -13.18
C PHE A 325 -50.03 46.72 -13.05
N THR A 326 -50.17 47.45 -14.17
CA THR A 326 -50.47 48.90 -14.17
C THR A 326 -51.96 49.23 -14.03
N ALA A 327 -52.87 48.27 -14.19
CA ALA A 327 -54.31 48.48 -14.02
C ALA A 327 -54.79 48.41 -12.56
N CYS A 328 -53.92 48.10 -11.59
CA CYS A 328 -54.29 47.95 -10.18
C CYS A 328 -53.86 49.14 -9.28
N SER A 329 -53.28 50.21 -9.85
CA SER A 329 -52.69 51.32 -9.09
C SER A 329 -53.48 52.65 -9.14
N SER A 330 -54.77 52.63 -9.46
CA SER A 330 -55.60 53.84 -9.47
C SER A 330 -57.04 53.64 -8.97
N ILE A 331 -57.20 53.37 -7.66
CA ILE A 331 -58.43 53.71 -6.91
C ILE A 331 -58.05 54.27 -5.53
N PRO A 332 -58.49 55.49 -5.13
CA PRO A 332 -58.20 56.07 -3.83
C PRO A 332 -59.25 55.78 -2.75
N SER A 333 -58.75 55.52 -1.54
CA SER A 333 -59.22 55.88 -0.18
C SER A 333 -60.71 55.84 0.18
N SER A 334 -61.08 55.01 1.17
CA SER A 334 -61.39 55.45 2.55
C SER A 334 -62.01 54.33 3.41
N LEU A 335 -61.48 54.17 4.62
CA LEU A 335 -61.89 53.27 5.72
C LEU A 335 -63.18 53.78 6.42
N PRO A 336 -63.85 52.96 7.26
CA PRO A 336 -63.47 52.80 8.69
C PRO A 336 -63.42 51.32 9.12
N SER A 337 -62.31 50.80 9.65
CA SER A 337 -61.97 50.68 11.09
C SER A 337 -63.03 50.02 11.98
N CYS A 338 -62.72 48.83 12.52
CA CYS A 338 -62.89 48.48 13.94
C CYS A 338 -62.18 47.15 14.31
N ILE A 339 -61.06 47.26 15.06
CA ILE A 339 -60.68 46.53 16.30
C ILE A 339 -60.56 44.99 16.19
N THR A 340 -59.37 44.41 15.96
CA THR A 340 -58.27 43.99 16.88
C THR A 340 -58.63 43.01 18.00
N LEU A 341 -57.98 41.84 17.96
CA LEU A 341 -57.28 41.05 18.99
C LEU A 341 -57.30 39.58 18.51
N GLY A 342 -56.22 38.82 18.40
CA GLY A 342 -54.90 38.88 18.99
C GLY A 342 -54.49 37.42 19.23
N GLU A 343 -53.52 36.96 18.43
CA GLU A 343 -52.55 35.86 18.62
C GLU A 343 -52.92 34.60 19.45
N SER A 344 -52.67 33.41 18.88
CA SER A 344 -51.42 32.65 19.16
C SER A 344 -51.51 31.19 18.65
N LEU A 345 -50.53 30.86 17.81
CA LEU A 345 -49.76 29.60 17.65
C LEU A 345 -50.38 28.26 18.08
N TYR A 346 -50.33 27.25 17.21
CA TYR A 346 -49.78 25.91 17.50
C TYR A 346 -49.69 25.05 16.20
N LEU A 347 -48.47 24.70 15.78
CA LEU A 347 -48.14 23.43 15.08
C LEU A 347 -48.05 22.34 16.17
N PRO A 348 -48.24 21.01 15.95
CA PRO A 348 -47.65 20.22 14.86
C PRO A 348 -48.48 18.96 14.44
N GLY A 349 -47.93 18.08 13.58
CA GLY A 349 -48.30 16.66 13.67
C GLY A 349 -48.16 15.79 12.41
N ARG A 350 -47.06 15.04 12.35
CA ARG A 350 -46.80 13.88 11.48
C ARG A 350 -47.91 12.83 11.50
N TRP A 351 -48.14 12.21 10.34
CA TRP A 351 -48.65 10.84 10.15
C TRP A 351 -48.02 10.34 8.84
N ALA A 352 -47.60 9.11 8.64
CA ALA A 352 -47.21 7.95 9.43
C ALA A 352 -46.35 7.12 8.45
#